data_AF-A0A157Z3N2-F1
#
_entry.id   AF-A0A157Z3N2-F1
#
_cell.length_a   1.000
_cell.length_b   1.000
_cell.length_c   1.000
_cell.angle_alpha   90.00
_cell.angle_beta   90.00
_cell.angle_gamma   90.00
#
_symmetry.space_group_name_H-M   'P 1'
#
loop_
_entity.id
_entity.type
_entity.pdbx_description
1 polymer ?
#
loop_
_entity_poly.entity_id
_entity_poly.type
_entity_poly.pdbx_seq_one_letter_code
_entity_poly.pdbx_strand_id
1 'polypeptide(L)'
;MQALYLLALEPVAESTSDPNSYGFRINRSTADAMGQLRGCLSRRDSSQWVLDADIEGFFDHINHDWLIANVPMDKSILRKWLKAGLIYKGQFQATRAGTPQGGVISPTLANMTLNGLERDLIAHLSAKLGIGKAKKLKVNVVRYADDFVISGASREALELEVRPWVEAFLATRGLRLSEAKTRIVHIEDGFDFLGWNFRKYNGKFLPTPSKKNVQAFYRKVADTISGNKTVKQAELIDLLNPMLRGWAQYHHHVSAKRAFSRTEFLIFKQLWRWSKRRHPRKTVEWVKRKYFHTIESRHWVFGVPRIAKDGSRVIEELYSLSGTAIRYPTKIQGEFNPFDPAWEQYGEQLRQTRMQYSKRHLKQWVILYMSQDGRCALCDGVLTDETGSHNHHLVYRMHGGTDSLSNRVLLHPHCHRQVHACGLTVTKPALR
;
A
#
# COMPACT_ATOMS: atom_id res chain seq x y z
N MET A 1 0.65 21.43 17.27
CA MET A 1 -0.20 20.74 18.28
C MET A 1 -0.62 19.34 17.85
N GLN A 2 -1.41 19.15 16.79
CA GLN A 2 -1.89 17.80 16.38
C GLN A 2 -0.77 16.76 16.19
N ALA A 3 0.35 17.12 15.55
CA ALA A 3 1.48 16.22 15.34
C ALA A 3 2.11 15.71 16.65
N LEU A 4 2.16 16.53 17.70
CA LEU A 4 2.74 16.12 19.00
C LEU A 4 1.86 15.07 19.69
N TYR A 5 0.54 15.27 19.67
CA TYR A 5 -0.40 14.28 20.21
C TYR A 5 -0.44 13.02 19.35
N LEU A 6 -0.28 13.15 18.03
CA LEU A 6 -0.15 11.99 17.17
C LEU A 6 1.05 11.12 17.58
N LEU A 7 2.24 11.71 17.74
CA LEU A 7 3.43 10.98 18.17
C LEU A 7 3.24 10.27 19.51
N ALA A 8 2.50 10.87 20.44
CA ALA A 8 2.18 10.25 21.72
C ALA A 8 1.12 9.13 21.60
N LEU A 9 0.16 9.27 20.68
CA LEU A 9 -0.96 8.34 20.51
C LEU A 9 -0.61 7.14 19.62
N GLU A 10 0.29 7.29 18.66
CA GLU A 10 0.68 6.25 17.70
C GLU A 10 1.11 4.92 18.35
N PRO A 11 1.97 4.90 19.39
CA PRO A 11 2.35 3.65 20.05
C PRO A 11 1.15 2.93 20.67
N VAL A 12 0.21 3.68 21.26
CA VAL A 12 -0.98 3.13 21.91
C VAL A 12 -1.98 2.63 20.86
N ALA A 13 -2.19 3.40 19.80
CA ALA A 13 -3.04 3.01 18.68
C ALA A 13 -2.53 1.73 18.00
N GLU A 14 -1.22 1.62 17.76
CA GLU A 14 -0.61 0.47 17.11
C GLU A 14 -0.69 -0.78 17.98
N SER A 15 -0.50 -0.65 19.30
CA SER A 15 -0.57 -1.76 20.27
C SER A 15 -1.98 -2.29 20.48
N THR A 16 -3.00 -1.46 20.27
CA THR A 16 -4.42 -1.83 20.41
C THR A 16 -5.09 -2.19 19.09
N SER A 17 -4.38 -2.02 17.97
CA SER A 17 -4.93 -2.22 16.63
C SER A 17 -5.07 -3.69 16.24
N ASP A 18 -6.11 -3.96 15.45
CA ASP A 18 -6.36 -5.30 14.94
C ASP A 18 -5.22 -5.79 14.04
N PRO A 19 -4.86 -7.09 14.10
CA PRO A 19 -3.77 -7.66 13.31
C PRO A 19 -3.95 -7.47 11.80
N ASN A 20 -5.18 -7.56 11.28
CA ASN A 20 -5.48 -7.40 9.86
C ASN A 20 -6.09 -6.02 9.50
N SER A 21 -5.74 -4.98 10.27
CA SER A 21 -5.93 -3.58 9.89
C SER A 21 -4.66 -3.01 9.25
N TYR A 22 -4.78 -2.38 8.07
CA TYR A 22 -3.64 -1.94 7.26
C TYR A 22 -3.61 -0.44 6.96
N GLY A 23 -4.78 0.21 6.88
CA GLY A 23 -4.87 1.61 6.45
C GLY A 23 -4.23 2.57 7.45
N PHE A 24 -3.49 3.56 6.95
CA PHE A 24 -2.88 4.66 7.74
C PHE A 24 -2.00 4.20 8.92
N ARG A 25 -1.44 2.99 8.86
CA ARG A 25 -0.53 2.45 9.87
C ARG A 25 0.90 2.41 9.37
N ILE A 26 1.84 2.61 10.28
CA ILE A 26 3.27 2.63 9.97
C ILE A 26 3.67 1.26 9.42
N ASN A 27 4.45 1.26 8.33
CA ASN A 27 4.93 0.05 7.67
C ASN A 27 3.82 -0.92 7.18
N ARG A 28 2.59 -0.43 7.00
CA ARG A 28 1.48 -1.19 6.38
C ARG A 28 1.01 -0.49 5.10
N SER A 29 0.57 -1.27 4.13
CA SER A 29 0.21 -0.81 2.79
C SER A 29 -0.95 -1.61 2.21
N THR A 30 -1.53 -1.14 1.11
CA THR A 30 -2.57 -1.87 0.37
C THR A 30 -2.09 -3.24 -0.12
N ALA A 31 -0.78 -3.37 -0.42
CA ALA A 31 -0.17 -4.63 -0.80
C ALA A 31 -0.22 -5.67 0.33
N ASP A 32 -0.08 -5.24 1.58
CA ASP A 32 -0.14 -6.16 2.73
C ASP A 32 -1.56 -6.69 2.93
N ALA A 33 -2.58 -5.83 2.74
CA ALA A 33 -3.99 -6.25 2.72
C ALA A 33 -4.27 -7.28 1.61
N MET A 34 -3.68 -7.11 0.43
CA MET A 34 -3.74 -8.13 -0.63
C MET A 34 -3.08 -9.44 -0.18
N GLY A 35 -1.90 -9.37 0.44
CA GLY A 35 -1.18 -10.53 0.94
C GLY A 35 -2.02 -11.37 1.90
N GLN A 36 -2.76 -10.69 2.78
CA GLN A 36 -3.72 -11.33 3.67
C GLN A 36 -4.90 -11.95 2.92
N LEU A 37 -5.55 -11.21 2.00
CA LEU A 37 -6.66 -11.75 1.19
C LEU A 37 -6.25 -12.98 0.38
N ARG A 38 -5.04 -12.98 -0.18
CA ARG A 38 -4.48 -14.14 -0.86
C ARG A 38 -4.32 -15.32 0.10
N GLY A 39 -3.82 -15.09 1.30
CA GLY A 39 -3.74 -16.11 2.34
C GLY A 39 -5.11 -16.72 2.69
N CYS A 40 -6.13 -15.87 2.82
CA CYS A 40 -7.49 -16.29 3.19
C CYS A 40 -8.25 -17.00 2.06
N LEU A 41 -8.10 -16.55 0.80
CA LEU A 41 -9.01 -16.90 -0.30
C LEU A 41 -8.42 -17.85 -1.37
N SER A 42 -7.09 -18.03 -1.37
CA SER A 42 -6.41 -18.76 -2.46
C SER A 42 -6.54 -20.28 -2.43
N ARG A 43 -6.76 -20.89 -1.26
CA ARG A 43 -6.75 -22.35 -1.10
C ARG A 43 -8.06 -22.96 -1.60
N ARG A 44 -8.07 -24.28 -1.87
CA ARG A 44 -9.29 -24.97 -2.33
C ARG A 44 -10.37 -24.97 -1.25
N ASP A 45 -9.96 -25.14 0.00
CA ASP A 45 -10.79 -25.13 1.19
C ASP A 45 -10.97 -23.72 1.78
N SER A 46 -10.55 -22.65 1.12
CA SER A 46 -10.77 -21.28 1.58
C SER A 46 -12.26 -20.92 1.68
N SER A 47 -12.58 -19.90 2.48
CA SER A 47 -13.89 -19.25 2.52
C SER A 47 -14.34 -18.83 1.12
N GLN A 48 -15.60 -19.12 0.79
CA GLN A 48 -16.16 -18.89 -0.54
C GLN A 48 -17.04 -17.65 -0.62
N TRP A 49 -17.49 -17.14 0.53
CA TRP A 49 -18.36 -15.97 0.63
C TRP A 49 -17.59 -14.80 1.24
N VAL A 50 -17.89 -13.59 0.76
CA VAL A 50 -17.29 -12.36 1.26
C VAL A 50 -18.40 -11.33 1.47
N LEU A 51 -18.42 -10.72 2.65
CA LEU A 51 -19.14 -9.50 2.96
C LEU A 51 -18.25 -8.33 2.54
N ASP A 52 -18.63 -7.68 1.45
CA ASP A 52 -18.08 -6.43 0.91
C ASP A 52 -18.80 -5.30 1.64
N ALA A 53 -18.16 -4.67 2.63
CA ALA A 53 -18.79 -3.71 3.54
C ALA A 53 -18.22 -2.30 3.36
N ASP A 54 -19.13 -1.32 3.27
CA ASP A 54 -18.80 0.11 3.14
C ASP A 54 -19.53 0.89 4.23
N ILE A 55 -18.84 1.81 4.90
CA ILE A 55 -19.42 2.65 5.96
C ILE A 55 -19.91 3.97 5.36
N GLU A 56 -21.16 4.33 5.63
CA GLU A 56 -21.75 5.56 5.12
C GLU A 56 -21.18 6.80 5.83
N GLY A 57 -20.56 7.70 5.07
CA GLY A 57 -20.06 8.99 5.57
C GLY A 57 -19.12 8.82 6.77
N PHE A 58 -18.18 7.87 6.71
CA PHE A 58 -17.39 7.45 7.86
C PHE A 58 -16.80 8.63 8.64
N PHE A 59 -16.06 9.52 8.00
CA PHE A 59 -15.43 10.66 8.69
C PHE A 59 -16.43 11.71 9.19
N ASP A 60 -17.66 11.73 8.69
CA ASP A 60 -18.67 12.74 9.00
C ASP A 60 -19.60 12.31 10.13
N HIS A 61 -19.73 11.00 10.38
CA HIS A 61 -20.71 10.44 11.33
C HIS A 61 -20.13 9.90 12.64
N ILE A 62 -18.81 9.90 12.84
CA ILE A 62 -18.21 9.39 14.09
C ILE A 62 -18.77 10.16 15.30
N ASN A 63 -19.25 9.42 16.30
CA ASN A 63 -19.74 9.98 17.54
C ASN A 63 -18.59 10.61 18.37
N HIS A 64 -18.68 11.91 18.65
CA HIS A 64 -17.68 12.66 19.41
C HIS A 64 -17.55 12.18 20.86
N ASP A 65 -18.66 11.87 21.51
CA ASP A 65 -18.65 11.42 22.90
C ASP A 65 -17.99 10.04 23.02
N TRP A 66 -18.22 9.18 22.03
CA TRP A 66 -17.53 7.89 21.94
C TRP A 66 -16.02 8.08 21.79
N LEU A 67 -15.56 8.96 20.89
CA LEU A 67 -14.13 9.27 20.73
C LEU A 67 -13.51 9.80 22.03
N ILE A 68 -14.18 10.75 22.69
CA ILE A 68 -13.68 11.37 23.94
C ILE A 68 -13.61 10.36 25.08
N ALA A 69 -14.52 9.37 25.10
CA ALA A 69 -14.53 8.33 26.12
C ALA A 69 -13.47 7.24 25.89
N ASN A 70 -13.19 6.88 24.63
CA ASN A 70 -12.40 5.70 24.28
C ASN A 70 -10.98 6.00 23.77
N VAL A 71 -10.68 7.23 23.33
CA VAL A 71 -9.33 7.59 22.89
C VAL A 71 -8.50 8.04 24.11
N PRO A 72 -7.35 7.39 24.40
CA PRO A 72 -6.49 7.69 25.52
C PRO A 72 -5.63 8.93 25.24
N MET A 73 -6.28 10.10 25.20
CA MET A 73 -5.64 11.39 25.04
C MET A 73 -6.32 12.45 25.91
N ASP A 74 -5.73 13.64 25.97
CA ASP A 74 -6.34 14.78 26.65
C ASP A 74 -7.74 15.09 26.06
N LYS A 75 -8.77 14.84 26.88
CA LYS A 75 -10.18 14.99 26.51
C LYS A 75 -10.54 16.43 26.18
N SER A 76 -9.91 17.40 26.83
CA SER A 76 -10.16 18.82 26.61
C SER A 76 -9.67 19.25 25.22
N ILE A 77 -8.50 18.75 24.82
CA ILE A 77 -7.88 19.06 23.54
C ILE A 77 -8.60 18.32 22.41
N LEU A 78 -8.93 17.05 22.61
CA LEU A 78 -9.72 16.29 21.64
C LEU A 78 -11.07 16.96 21.39
N ARG A 79 -11.77 17.36 22.45
CA ARG A 79 -13.06 18.08 22.33
C ARG A 79 -12.91 19.39 21.57
N LYS A 80 -11.85 20.17 21.82
CA LYS A 80 -11.57 21.40 21.07
C LYS A 80 -11.34 21.13 19.59
N TRP A 81 -10.63 20.05 19.24
CA TRP A 81 -10.39 19.69 17.84
C TRP A 81 -11.62 19.16 17.12
N LEU A 82 -12.45 18.35 17.79
CA LEU A 82 -13.68 17.83 17.21
C LEU A 82 -14.72 18.94 16.99
N LYS A 83 -14.74 19.97 17.83
CA LYS A 83 -15.61 21.15 17.68
C LYS A 83 -15.05 22.21 16.73
N ALA A 84 -13.73 22.21 16.49
CA ALA A 84 -13.11 23.12 15.56
C ALA A 84 -13.56 22.73 14.15
N GLY A 85 -14.45 23.54 13.56
CA GLY A 85 -14.88 23.36 12.18
C GLY A 85 -13.71 23.35 11.20
N LEU A 86 -13.91 22.74 10.04
CA LEU A 86 -12.91 22.67 8.99
C LEU A 86 -13.03 23.90 8.08
N ILE A 87 -11.93 24.59 7.79
CA ILE A 87 -11.87 25.52 6.66
C ILE A 87 -11.31 24.74 5.47
N TYR A 88 -12.17 24.47 4.49
CA TYR A 88 -11.77 23.82 3.24
C TYR A 88 -12.08 24.72 2.05
N LYS A 89 -11.06 25.00 1.22
CA LYS A 89 -11.17 25.92 0.07
C LYS A 89 -11.78 27.28 0.40
N GLY A 90 -11.48 27.82 1.58
CA GLY A 90 -11.97 29.14 2.03
C GLY A 90 -13.38 29.14 2.61
N GLN A 91 -14.05 28.00 2.74
CA GLN A 91 -15.36 27.89 3.39
C GLN A 91 -15.25 27.21 4.75
N PHE A 92 -15.86 27.80 5.78
CA PHE A 92 -15.96 27.22 7.11
C PHE A 92 -17.14 26.22 7.16
N GLN A 93 -16.85 24.98 7.52
CA GLN A 93 -17.85 23.95 7.78
C GLN A 93 -17.82 23.61 9.27
N ALA A 94 -18.93 23.88 9.96
CA ALA A 94 -19.09 23.52 11.36
C ALA A 94 -19.21 22.00 11.52
N THR A 95 -18.38 21.40 12.36
CA THR A 95 -18.36 19.96 12.60
C THR A 95 -19.28 19.61 13.78
N ARG A 96 -20.50 19.12 13.49
CA ARG A 96 -21.45 18.65 14.52
C ARG A 96 -21.27 17.17 14.90
N ALA A 97 -20.68 16.38 14.00
CA ALA A 97 -20.28 14.99 14.16
C ALA A 97 -19.05 14.72 13.26
N GLY A 98 -18.34 13.61 13.48
CA GLY A 98 -17.20 13.23 12.66
C GLY A 98 -15.86 13.86 13.06
N THR A 99 -14.80 13.55 12.31
CA THR A 99 -13.48 14.16 12.50
C THR A 99 -13.14 15.04 11.30
N PRO A 100 -12.53 16.23 11.49
CA PRO A 100 -12.19 17.10 10.37
C PRO A 100 -11.24 16.39 9.40
N GLN A 101 -11.70 16.19 8.16
CA GLN A 101 -10.92 15.60 7.08
C GLN A 101 -9.75 16.52 6.71
N GLY A 102 -8.52 16.07 6.96
CA GLY A 102 -7.29 16.85 6.72
C GLY A 102 -6.48 17.16 7.98
N GLY A 103 -7.00 16.85 9.18
CA GLY A 103 -6.20 16.84 10.40
C GLY A 103 -5.17 15.69 10.38
N VAL A 104 -3.93 15.97 10.79
CA VAL A 104 -2.84 14.97 10.78
C VAL A 104 -3.16 13.79 11.72
N ILE A 105 -3.94 14.04 12.78
CA ILE A 105 -4.35 13.02 13.76
C ILE A 105 -5.62 12.24 13.37
N SER A 106 -6.43 12.76 12.43
CA SER A 106 -7.73 12.19 12.07
C SER A 106 -7.65 10.71 11.60
N PRO A 107 -6.65 10.28 10.81
CA PRO A 107 -6.50 8.88 10.42
C PRO A 107 -6.28 7.93 11.61
N THR A 108 -5.54 8.38 12.63
CA THR A 108 -5.29 7.58 13.84
C THR A 108 -6.56 7.46 14.68
N LEU A 109 -7.31 8.56 14.85
CA LEU A 109 -8.61 8.54 15.54
C LEU A 109 -9.61 7.62 14.82
N ALA A 110 -9.65 7.68 13.48
CA ALA A 110 -10.44 6.77 12.65
C ALA A 110 -10.07 5.30 12.88
N ASN A 111 -8.77 4.99 12.88
CA ASN A 111 -8.30 3.63 13.14
C ASN A 111 -8.67 3.13 14.53
N MET A 112 -8.50 3.96 15.56
CA MET A 112 -8.89 3.62 16.93
C MET A 112 -10.40 3.41 17.07
N THR A 113 -11.20 4.13 16.29
CA THR A 113 -12.65 3.93 16.25
C THR A 113 -13.02 2.53 15.77
N LEU A 114 -12.32 2.01 14.76
CA LEU A 114 -12.59 0.70 14.17
C LEU A 114 -11.72 -0.43 14.74
N ASN A 115 -10.85 -0.15 15.72
CA ASN A 115 -10.10 -1.19 16.42
C ASN A 115 -11.06 -2.06 17.25
N GLY A 116 -10.82 -3.37 17.29
CA GLY A 116 -11.69 -4.36 17.92
C GLY A 116 -12.66 -5.01 16.94
N LEU A 117 -12.78 -4.52 15.71
CA LEU A 117 -13.66 -5.11 14.70
C LEU A 117 -13.31 -6.58 14.44
N GLU A 118 -12.02 -6.90 14.34
CA GLU A 118 -11.57 -8.27 14.13
C GLU A 118 -11.60 -9.08 15.43
N ARG A 119 -10.94 -8.58 16.48
CA ARG A 119 -10.76 -9.32 17.73
C ARG A 119 -12.10 -9.60 18.42
N ASP A 120 -12.96 -8.59 18.53
CA ASP A 120 -14.21 -8.71 19.28
C ASP A 120 -15.24 -9.54 18.48
N LEU A 121 -15.20 -9.52 17.15
CA LEU A 121 -16.01 -10.41 16.30
C LEU A 121 -15.62 -11.87 16.51
N ILE A 122 -14.31 -12.17 16.48
CA ILE A 122 -13.82 -13.53 16.70
C ILE A 122 -14.16 -14.01 18.11
N ALA A 123 -14.02 -13.14 19.12
CA ALA A 123 -14.40 -13.45 20.50
C ALA A 123 -15.91 -13.73 20.63
N HIS A 124 -16.76 -12.89 20.02
CA HIS A 124 -18.21 -13.08 20.00
C HIS A 124 -18.62 -14.41 19.38
N LEU A 125 -18.09 -14.72 18.18
CA LEU A 125 -18.39 -15.98 17.48
C LEU A 125 -17.90 -17.20 18.29
N SER A 126 -16.74 -17.07 18.92
CA SER A 126 -16.18 -18.14 19.76
C SER A 126 -17.01 -18.38 21.02
N ALA A 127 -17.52 -17.31 21.66
CA ALA A 127 -18.40 -17.41 22.81
C ALA A 127 -19.77 -18.00 22.47
N LYS A 128 -20.36 -17.58 21.33
CA LYS A 128 -21.71 -18.00 20.91
C LYS A 128 -21.74 -19.44 20.38
N LEU A 129 -20.74 -19.85 19.60
CA LEU A 129 -20.75 -21.13 18.87
C LEU A 129 -19.75 -22.16 19.41
N GLY A 130 -18.83 -21.73 20.28
CA GLY A 130 -17.66 -22.50 20.69
C GLY A 130 -16.50 -22.40 19.68
N ILE A 131 -15.27 -22.45 20.19
CA ILE A 131 -14.02 -22.21 19.44
C ILE A 131 -13.93 -23.10 18.18
N GLY A 132 -14.29 -24.38 18.30
CA GLY A 132 -14.21 -25.33 17.19
C GLY A 132 -15.16 -25.02 16.04
N LYS A 133 -16.41 -24.61 16.34
CA LYS A 133 -17.39 -24.24 15.31
C LYS A 133 -17.07 -22.87 14.71
N ALA A 134 -16.65 -21.91 15.53
CA ALA A 134 -16.24 -20.58 15.06
C ALA A 134 -15.08 -20.66 14.05
N LYS A 135 -14.06 -21.51 14.29
CA LYS A 135 -12.98 -21.75 13.33
C LYS A 135 -13.45 -22.33 11.99
N LYS A 136 -14.49 -23.17 12.01
CA LYS A 136 -15.07 -23.75 10.77
C LYS A 136 -15.78 -22.70 9.91
N LEU A 137 -16.25 -21.59 10.50
CA LEU A 137 -16.84 -20.48 9.75
C LEU A 137 -15.80 -19.71 8.91
N LYS A 138 -14.50 -19.90 9.16
CA LYS A 138 -13.41 -19.28 8.38
C LYS A 138 -13.59 -17.76 8.24
N VAL A 139 -14.00 -17.13 9.34
CA VAL A 139 -14.19 -15.68 9.42
C VAL A 139 -12.83 -15.01 9.47
N ASN A 140 -12.54 -14.19 8.46
CA ASN A 140 -11.33 -13.37 8.42
C ASN A 140 -11.73 -11.94 8.07
N VAL A 141 -11.26 -10.98 8.86
CA VAL A 141 -11.47 -9.55 8.59
C VAL A 141 -10.21 -9.01 7.91
N VAL A 142 -10.39 -8.23 6.84
CA VAL A 142 -9.31 -7.44 6.23
C VAL A 142 -9.81 -6.01 6.11
N ARG A 143 -9.15 -5.10 6.83
CA ARG A 143 -9.54 -3.69 6.90
C ARG A 143 -8.45 -2.77 6.38
N TYR A 144 -8.83 -1.80 5.57
CA TYR A 144 -7.99 -0.69 5.15
C TYR A 144 -8.72 0.62 5.41
N ALA A 145 -8.39 1.26 6.54
CA ALA A 145 -9.14 2.42 7.04
C ALA A 145 -10.61 2.06 7.30
N ASP A 146 -11.54 2.70 6.58
CA ASP A 146 -12.99 2.51 6.62
C ASP A 146 -13.51 1.43 5.67
N ASP A 147 -12.74 1.09 4.64
CA ASP A 147 -13.05 0.01 3.69
C ASP A 147 -12.61 -1.34 4.28
N PHE A 148 -13.54 -2.31 4.41
CA PHE A 148 -13.22 -3.62 4.93
C PHE A 148 -14.04 -4.73 4.28
N VAL A 149 -13.44 -5.92 4.27
CA VAL A 149 -14.10 -7.13 3.79
C VAL A 149 -14.01 -8.23 4.84
N ILE A 150 -15.07 -9.02 4.97
CA ILE A 150 -15.12 -10.15 5.89
C ILE A 150 -15.43 -11.41 5.11
N SER A 151 -14.50 -12.37 5.11
CA SER A 151 -14.73 -13.66 4.46
C SER A 151 -15.49 -14.61 5.37
N GLY A 152 -16.23 -15.57 4.81
CA GLY A 152 -16.93 -16.61 5.56
C GLY A 152 -17.13 -17.91 4.77
N ALA A 153 -17.35 -19.01 5.48
CA ALA A 153 -17.57 -20.33 4.89
C ALA A 153 -18.94 -20.45 4.20
N SER A 154 -19.98 -19.78 4.71
CA SER A 154 -21.33 -19.80 4.16
C SER A 154 -21.92 -18.39 4.11
N ARG A 155 -22.92 -18.21 3.24
CA ARG A 155 -23.65 -16.95 3.10
C ARG A 155 -24.47 -16.66 4.36
N GLU A 156 -25.12 -17.68 4.88
CA GLU A 156 -26.02 -17.61 6.04
C GLU A 156 -25.25 -17.18 7.29
N ALA A 157 -24.02 -17.69 7.48
CA ALA A 157 -23.16 -17.26 8.59
C ALA A 157 -22.81 -15.77 8.48
N LEU A 158 -22.57 -15.25 7.28
CA LEU A 158 -22.30 -13.82 7.09
C LEU A 158 -23.56 -12.97 7.31
N GLU A 159 -24.73 -13.44 6.86
CA GLU A 159 -26.01 -12.70 6.97
C GLU A 159 -26.58 -12.70 8.38
N LEU A 160 -26.54 -13.83 9.09
CA LEU A 160 -27.22 -14.01 10.38
C LEU A 160 -26.33 -13.73 11.60
N GLU A 161 -25.03 -13.98 11.48
CA GLU A 161 -24.10 -13.87 12.61
C GLU A 161 -23.18 -12.65 12.48
N VAL A 162 -22.51 -12.50 11.33
CA VAL A 162 -21.47 -11.47 11.16
C VAL A 162 -22.07 -10.09 10.93
N ARG A 163 -22.96 -9.94 9.95
CA ARG A 163 -23.52 -8.63 9.56
C ARG A 163 -24.24 -7.94 10.73
N PRO A 164 -25.16 -8.58 11.47
CA PRO A 164 -25.85 -7.92 12.58
C PRO A 164 -24.90 -7.51 13.71
N TRP A 165 -23.88 -8.33 13.97
CA TRP A 165 -22.84 -7.99 14.95
C TRP A 165 -22.04 -6.76 14.51
N VAL A 166 -21.64 -6.69 13.23
CA VAL A 166 -20.92 -5.53 12.69
C VAL A 166 -21.78 -4.26 12.74
N GLU A 167 -23.05 -4.36 12.41
CA GLU A 167 -23.99 -3.24 12.50
C GLU A 167 -24.12 -2.73 13.94
N ALA A 168 -24.25 -3.62 14.93
CA ALA A 168 -24.27 -3.26 16.35
C ALA A 168 -22.95 -2.63 16.81
N PHE A 169 -21.82 -3.20 16.39
CA PHE A 169 -20.48 -2.67 16.68
C PHE A 169 -20.33 -1.24 16.15
N LEU A 170 -20.76 -0.97 14.92
CA LEU A 170 -20.70 0.35 14.30
C LEU A 170 -21.70 1.33 14.93
N ALA A 171 -22.90 0.88 15.28
CA ALA A 171 -23.94 1.73 15.86
C ALA A 171 -23.50 2.37 17.18
N THR A 172 -22.79 1.63 18.05
CA THR A 172 -22.22 2.18 19.30
C THR A 172 -21.24 3.33 19.07
N ARG A 173 -20.62 3.40 17.88
CA ARG A 173 -19.66 4.43 17.46
C ARG A 173 -20.30 5.56 16.64
N GLY A 174 -21.62 5.51 16.43
CA GLY A 174 -22.37 6.43 15.59
C GLY A 174 -22.30 6.14 14.08
N LEU A 175 -21.77 4.97 13.70
CA LEU A 175 -21.54 4.59 12.30
C LEU A 175 -22.62 3.62 11.81
N ARG A 176 -22.83 3.59 10.49
CA ARG A 176 -23.78 2.69 9.83
C ARG A 176 -23.18 2.11 8.55
N LEU A 177 -23.53 0.87 8.24
CA LEU A 177 -23.20 0.29 6.94
C LEU A 177 -24.06 0.94 5.85
N SER A 178 -23.46 1.16 4.68
CA SER A 178 -24.20 1.61 3.50
C SER A 178 -24.96 0.42 2.91
N GLU A 179 -26.29 0.39 3.04
CA GLU A 179 -27.12 -0.69 2.49
C GLU A 179 -26.98 -0.82 0.96
N ALA A 180 -26.79 0.29 0.26
CA ALA A 180 -26.68 0.30 -1.20
C ALA A 180 -25.36 -0.30 -1.72
N LYS A 181 -24.29 -0.24 -0.93
CA LYS A 181 -22.96 -0.70 -1.32
C LYS A 181 -22.55 -2.00 -0.63
N THR A 182 -23.07 -2.24 0.57
CA THR A 182 -22.77 -3.43 1.36
C THR A 182 -23.49 -4.63 0.78
N ARG A 183 -22.75 -5.69 0.48
CA ARG A 183 -23.30 -6.89 -0.15
C ARG A 183 -22.50 -8.13 0.20
N ILE A 184 -23.16 -9.28 0.14
CA ILE A 184 -22.51 -10.58 0.28
C ILE A 184 -22.42 -11.21 -1.10
N VAL A 185 -21.20 -11.56 -1.48
CA VAL A 185 -20.87 -12.04 -2.83
C VAL A 185 -20.10 -13.34 -2.75
N HIS A 186 -20.32 -14.19 -3.73
CA HIS A 186 -19.53 -15.41 -3.88
C HIS A 186 -18.19 -15.07 -4.57
N ILE A 187 -17.11 -15.75 -4.17
CA ILE A 187 -15.77 -15.48 -4.68
C ILE A 187 -15.63 -15.74 -6.20
N GLU A 188 -16.52 -16.55 -6.77
CA GLU A 188 -16.56 -16.81 -8.21
C GLU A 188 -17.25 -15.71 -9.02
N ASP A 189 -18.07 -14.88 -8.40
CA ASP A 189 -18.61 -13.65 -9.01
C ASP A 189 -17.58 -12.53 -8.92
N GLY A 190 -16.88 -12.51 -7.80
CA GLY A 190 -15.80 -11.60 -7.47
C GLY A 190 -16.25 -10.27 -6.88
N PHE A 191 -15.33 -9.59 -6.22
CA PHE A 191 -15.57 -8.30 -5.57
C PHE A 191 -14.42 -7.33 -5.82
N ASP A 192 -14.70 -6.03 -5.73
CA ASP A 192 -13.70 -4.99 -5.89
C ASP A 192 -13.28 -4.47 -4.51
N PHE A 193 -11.98 -4.47 -4.21
CA PHE A 193 -11.42 -3.92 -2.97
C PHE A 193 -10.07 -3.26 -3.27
N LEU A 194 -9.84 -2.04 -2.76
CA LEU A 194 -8.60 -1.26 -2.98
C LEU A 194 -8.17 -1.11 -4.45
N GLY A 195 -9.12 -1.05 -5.37
CA GLY A 195 -8.86 -0.91 -6.81
C GLY A 195 -8.46 -2.21 -7.53
N TRP A 196 -8.57 -3.35 -6.85
CA TRP A 196 -8.40 -4.68 -7.44
C TRP A 196 -9.70 -5.45 -7.41
N ASN A 197 -9.90 -6.31 -8.41
CA ASN A 197 -10.96 -7.29 -8.46
C ASN A 197 -10.41 -8.64 -7.99
N PHE A 198 -11.04 -9.22 -6.98
CA PHE A 198 -10.71 -10.52 -6.41
C PHE A 198 -11.74 -11.54 -6.87
N ARG A 199 -11.28 -12.56 -7.61
CA ARG A 199 -12.17 -13.58 -8.17
C ARG A 199 -11.48 -14.94 -8.28
N LYS A 200 -12.25 -16.01 -8.10
CA LYS A 200 -11.84 -17.38 -8.36
C LYS A 200 -12.44 -17.86 -9.68
N TYR A 201 -11.61 -18.40 -10.56
CA TYR A 201 -12.01 -18.98 -11.84
C TYR A 201 -11.70 -20.47 -11.81
N ASN A 202 -12.72 -21.33 -11.81
CA ASN A 202 -12.56 -22.79 -11.79
C ASN A 202 -11.57 -23.24 -10.70
N GLY A 203 -11.73 -22.73 -9.47
CA GLY A 203 -10.85 -23.02 -8.35
C GLY A 203 -9.51 -22.25 -8.31
N LYS A 204 -9.16 -21.46 -9.35
CA LYS A 204 -7.94 -20.65 -9.39
C LYS A 204 -8.22 -19.20 -8.96
N PHE A 205 -7.62 -18.77 -7.85
CA PHE A 205 -7.72 -17.40 -7.37
C PHE A 205 -6.85 -16.46 -8.21
N LEU A 206 -7.46 -15.45 -8.83
CA LEU A 206 -6.80 -14.54 -9.77
C LEU A 206 -7.18 -13.08 -9.48
N PRO A 207 -6.46 -12.39 -8.57
CA PRO A 207 -6.66 -10.97 -8.35
C PRO A 207 -6.15 -10.17 -9.54
N THR A 208 -6.92 -9.19 -10.02
CA THR A 208 -6.57 -8.35 -11.17
C THR A 208 -6.89 -6.88 -10.88
N PRO A 209 -6.33 -5.90 -11.60
CA PRO A 209 -6.81 -4.51 -11.51
C PRO A 209 -8.29 -4.41 -11.86
N SER A 210 -9.09 -3.69 -11.05
CA SER A 210 -10.53 -3.59 -11.30
C SER A 210 -10.81 -2.85 -12.61
N LYS A 211 -11.90 -3.21 -13.30
CA LYS A 211 -12.26 -2.59 -14.59
C LYS A 211 -12.43 -1.08 -14.45
N LYS A 212 -13.06 -0.64 -13.35
CA LYS A 212 -13.27 0.78 -13.03
C LYS A 212 -11.93 1.51 -12.89
N ASN A 213 -10.97 0.93 -12.15
CA ASN A 213 -9.65 1.53 -11.95
C ASN A 213 -8.87 1.63 -13.28
N VAL A 214 -8.81 0.55 -14.06
CA VAL A 214 -8.13 0.53 -15.37
C VAL A 214 -8.72 1.60 -16.30
N GLN A 215 -10.04 1.71 -16.34
CA GLN A 215 -10.73 2.70 -17.19
C GLN A 215 -10.46 4.13 -16.74
N ALA A 216 -10.53 4.40 -15.43
CA ALA A 216 -10.22 5.73 -14.88
C ALA A 216 -8.78 6.14 -15.18
N PHE A 217 -7.82 5.22 -15.01
CA PHE A 217 -6.42 5.46 -15.34
C PHE A 217 -6.21 5.75 -16.83
N TYR A 218 -6.79 4.91 -17.71
CA TYR A 218 -6.69 5.13 -19.15
C TYR A 218 -7.28 6.48 -19.57
N ARG A 219 -8.45 6.86 -19.05
CA ARG A 219 -9.05 8.19 -19.30
C ARG A 219 -8.10 9.30 -18.90
N LYS A 220 -7.55 9.26 -17.68
CA LYS A 220 -6.59 10.26 -17.21
C LYS A 220 -5.37 10.40 -18.14
N VAL A 221 -4.81 9.29 -18.60
CA VAL A 221 -3.69 9.30 -19.56
C VAL A 221 -4.13 9.85 -20.92
N ALA A 222 -5.28 9.43 -21.42
CA ALA A 222 -5.82 9.89 -22.70
C ALA A 222 -6.11 11.40 -22.68
N ASP A 223 -6.65 11.92 -21.58
CA ASP A 223 -6.92 13.35 -21.35
C ASP A 223 -5.62 14.14 -21.24
N THR A 224 -4.59 13.56 -20.61
CA THR A 224 -3.25 14.18 -20.56
C THR A 224 -2.65 14.30 -21.97
N ILE A 225 -2.74 13.26 -22.79
CA ILE A 225 -2.26 13.30 -24.19
C ILE A 225 -3.09 14.29 -25.03
N SER A 226 -4.41 14.33 -24.82
CA SER A 226 -5.31 15.19 -25.59
C SER A 226 -5.23 16.67 -25.19
N GLY A 227 -4.91 16.98 -23.93
CA GLY A 227 -4.62 18.34 -23.50
C GLY A 227 -3.27 18.85 -24.01
N ASN A 228 -2.29 17.96 -24.16
CA ASN A 228 -0.93 18.29 -24.55
C ASN A 228 -0.68 18.06 -26.05
N LYS A 229 -1.53 18.61 -26.92
CA LYS A 229 -1.45 18.39 -28.38
C LYS A 229 -0.15 18.91 -28.99
N THR A 230 0.34 20.07 -28.57
CA THR A 230 1.44 20.82 -29.23
C THR A 230 2.79 20.69 -28.56
N VAL A 231 2.87 20.11 -27.35
CA VAL A 231 4.12 19.98 -26.57
C VAL A 231 5.19 19.15 -27.28
N LYS A 232 6.45 19.28 -26.86
CA LYS A 232 7.53 18.44 -27.42
C LYS A 232 7.36 16.99 -26.96
N GLN A 233 7.91 16.05 -27.74
CA GLN A 233 7.85 14.63 -27.39
C GLN A 233 8.47 14.33 -26.02
N ALA A 234 9.63 14.93 -25.73
CA ALA A 234 10.31 14.78 -24.44
C ALA A 234 9.41 15.22 -23.27
N GLU A 235 8.81 16.41 -23.36
CA GLU A 235 7.89 16.94 -22.34
C GLU A 235 6.66 16.04 -22.15
N LEU A 236 6.12 15.47 -23.23
CA LEU A 236 5.01 14.51 -23.13
C LEU A 236 5.44 13.22 -22.41
N ILE A 237 6.65 12.71 -22.68
CA ILE A 237 7.20 11.54 -22.00
C ILE A 237 7.43 11.85 -20.51
N ASP A 238 7.99 13.02 -20.19
CA ASP A 238 8.21 13.50 -18.82
C ASP A 238 6.91 13.58 -18.02
N LEU A 239 5.80 13.99 -18.65
CA LEU A 239 4.47 14.02 -18.03
C LEU A 239 3.88 12.62 -17.83
N LEU A 240 4.00 11.73 -18.82
CA LEU A 240 3.36 10.41 -18.80
C LEU A 240 4.11 9.41 -17.91
N ASN A 241 5.44 9.41 -17.93
CA ASN A 241 6.25 8.40 -17.26
C ASN A 241 5.97 8.26 -15.75
N PRO A 242 5.85 9.34 -14.96
CA PRO A 242 5.46 9.25 -13.56
C PRO A 242 4.08 8.61 -13.35
N MET A 243 3.10 8.92 -14.22
CA MET A 243 1.76 8.36 -14.15
C MET A 243 1.75 6.86 -14.45
N LEU A 244 2.41 6.46 -15.55
CA LEU A 244 2.54 5.05 -15.96
C LEU A 244 3.29 4.23 -14.91
N ARG A 245 4.41 4.75 -14.43
CA ARG A 245 5.22 4.09 -13.41
C ARG A 245 4.44 3.94 -12.11
N GLY A 246 3.80 5.01 -11.62
CA GLY A 246 3.04 4.97 -10.37
C GLY A 246 1.92 3.91 -10.42
N TRP A 247 1.16 3.88 -11.51
CA TRP A 247 0.09 2.91 -11.69
C TRP A 247 0.62 1.47 -11.82
N ALA A 248 1.70 1.26 -12.57
CA ALA A 248 2.33 -0.06 -12.68
C ALA A 248 2.89 -0.54 -11.33
N GLN A 249 3.53 0.35 -10.56
CA GLN A 249 4.07 0.00 -9.24
C GLN A 249 2.96 -0.33 -8.23
N TYR A 250 1.82 0.36 -8.29
CA TYR A 250 0.68 0.01 -7.44
C TYR A 250 0.08 -1.36 -7.79
N HIS A 251 -0.08 -1.66 -9.08
CA HIS A 251 -0.75 -2.89 -9.54
C HIS A 251 0.17 -4.10 -9.74
N HIS A 252 1.50 -3.98 -9.56
CA HIS A 252 2.40 -5.11 -9.76
C HIS A 252 2.19 -6.26 -8.76
N HIS A 253 1.42 -6.01 -7.69
CA HIS A 253 1.09 -6.98 -6.65
C HIS A 253 0.01 -8.00 -7.02
N VAL A 254 -0.64 -7.81 -8.16
CA VAL A 254 -1.73 -8.67 -8.65
C VAL A 254 -1.43 -9.19 -10.06
N SER A 255 -2.27 -10.07 -10.60
CA SER A 255 -2.13 -10.56 -11.98
C SER A 255 -2.46 -9.48 -13.02
N ALA A 256 -1.58 -8.49 -13.16
CA ALA A 256 -1.83 -7.27 -13.93
C ALA A 256 -1.33 -7.31 -15.39
N LYS A 257 -0.53 -8.30 -15.81
CA LYS A 257 0.09 -8.33 -17.15
C LYS A 257 -0.91 -8.11 -18.29
N ARG A 258 -2.07 -8.79 -18.27
CA ARG A 258 -3.11 -8.62 -19.30
C ARG A 258 -3.68 -7.20 -19.32
N ALA A 259 -3.89 -6.60 -18.15
CA ALA A 259 -4.35 -5.22 -18.04
C ALA A 259 -3.27 -4.24 -18.52
N PHE A 260 -2.01 -4.47 -18.16
CA PHE A 260 -0.86 -3.68 -18.59
C PHE A 260 -0.74 -3.65 -20.11
N SER A 261 -0.67 -4.81 -20.76
CA SER A 261 -0.55 -4.90 -22.22
C SER A 261 -1.73 -4.26 -22.95
N ARG A 262 -2.96 -4.45 -22.45
CA ARG A 262 -4.15 -3.83 -23.05
C ARG A 262 -4.12 -2.31 -22.92
N THR A 263 -3.81 -1.79 -21.74
CA THR A 263 -3.74 -0.34 -21.49
C THR A 263 -2.62 0.30 -22.31
N GLU A 264 -1.45 -0.33 -22.36
CA GLU A 264 -0.30 0.12 -23.16
C GLU A 264 -0.64 0.20 -24.66
N PHE A 265 -1.37 -0.80 -25.19
CA PHE A 265 -1.86 -0.77 -26.57
C PHE A 265 -2.84 0.39 -26.83
N LEU A 266 -3.74 0.69 -25.89
CA LEU A 266 -4.67 1.82 -26.04
C LEU A 266 -3.93 3.16 -25.99
N ILE A 267 -2.93 3.30 -25.10
CA ILE A 267 -2.06 4.47 -25.03
C ILE A 267 -1.28 4.64 -26.33
N PHE A 268 -0.71 3.56 -26.87
CA PHE A 268 -0.04 3.56 -28.17
C PHE A 268 -0.93 4.14 -29.28
N LYS A 269 -2.22 3.74 -29.36
CA LYS A 269 -3.15 4.32 -30.35
C LYS A 269 -3.31 5.83 -30.20
N GLN A 270 -3.36 6.33 -28.96
CA GLN A 270 -3.47 7.76 -28.69
C GLN A 270 -2.19 8.50 -29.08
N LEU A 271 -1.02 7.96 -28.75
CA LEU A 271 0.28 8.53 -29.15
C LEU A 271 0.49 8.48 -30.66
N TRP A 272 0.02 7.44 -31.33
CA TRP A 272 0.04 7.34 -32.79
C TRP A 272 -0.81 8.45 -33.43
N ARG A 273 -2.03 8.66 -32.96
CA ARG A 273 -2.90 9.76 -33.40
C ARG A 273 -2.26 11.12 -33.14
N TRP A 274 -1.69 11.31 -31.96
CA TRP A 274 -0.96 12.53 -31.58
C TRP A 274 0.20 12.80 -32.53
N SER A 275 1.00 11.77 -32.85
CA SER A 275 2.17 11.86 -33.72
C SER A 275 1.80 12.23 -35.16
N LYS A 276 0.76 11.58 -35.71
CA LYS A 276 0.25 11.88 -37.07
C LYS A 276 -0.32 13.29 -37.17
N ARG A 277 -1.10 13.72 -36.18
CA ARG A 277 -1.73 15.06 -36.16
C ARG A 277 -0.71 16.19 -36.28
N ARG A 278 0.50 16.00 -35.74
CA ARG A 278 1.58 17.00 -35.80
C ARG A 278 2.20 17.16 -37.18
N HIS A 279 1.98 16.21 -38.08
CA HIS A 279 2.63 16.17 -39.39
C HIS A 279 1.66 15.75 -40.50
N PRO A 280 0.61 16.55 -40.78
CA PRO A 280 -0.42 16.19 -41.75
C PRO A 280 0.12 16.03 -43.18
N ARG A 281 1.27 16.65 -43.50
CA ARG A 281 1.92 16.60 -44.82
C ARG A 281 3.03 15.56 -44.93
N LYS A 282 3.32 14.78 -43.89
CA LYS A 282 4.39 13.76 -43.90
C LYS A 282 3.80 12.36 -44.03
N THR A 283 4.58 11.46 -44.63
CA THR A 283 4.19 10.06 -44.77
C THR A 283 4.14 9.35 -43.42
N VAL A 284 3.35 8.27 -43.36
CA VAL A 284 3.23 7.41 -42.18
C VAL A 284 4.59 6.85 -41.74
N GLU A 285 5.41 6.43 -42.70
CA GLU A 285 6.74 5.89 -42.41
C GLU A 285 7.70 6.92 -41.81
N TRP A 286 7.61 8.18 -42.26
CA TRP A 286 8.39 9.26 -41.66
C TRP A 286 7.96 9.53 -40.21
N VAL A 287 6.65 9.53 -39.93
CA VAL A 287 6.13 9.70 -38.55
C VAL A 287 6.59 8.55 -37.65
N LYS A 288 6.50 7.31 -38.14
CA LYS A 288 7.01 6.13 -37.43
C LYS A 288 8.47 6.31 -37.06
N ARG A 289 9.36 6.54 -38.03
CA ARG A 289 10.81 6.71 -37.80
C ARG A 289 11.16 7.86 -36.86
N LYS A 290 10.37 8.94 -36.85
CA LYS A 290 10.65 10.12 -36.02
C LYS A 290 10.33 9.89 -34.54
N TYR A 291 9.20 9.22 -34.24
CA TYR A 291 8.67 9.15 -32.87
C TYR A 291 8.82 7.77 -32.23
N PHE A 292 8.99 6.72 -33.05
CA PHE A 292 9.00 5.34 -32.62
C PHE A 292 10.31 4.67 -33.03
N HIS A 293 10.96 4.03 -32.06
CA HIS A 293 12.26 3.41 -32.20
C HIS A 293 12.17 1.90 -31.98
N THR A 294 13.17 1.18 -32.50
CA THR A 294 13.46 -0.19 -32.09
C THR A 294 14.53 -0.13 -31.00
N ILE A 295 14.23 -0.65 -29.82
CA ILE A 295 15.17 -0.72 -28.69
C ILE A 295 15.28 -2.18 -28.30
N GLU A 296 16.46 -2.76 -28.48
CA GLU A 296 16.70 -4.20 -28.33
C GLU A 296 15.70 -5.00 -29.20
N SER A 297 14.90 -5.88 -28.60
CA SER A 297 13.85 -6.67 -29.26
C SER A 297 12.49 -5.97 -29.32
N ARG A 298 12.35 -4.76 -28.74
CA ARG A 298 11.08 -4.03 -28.71
C ARG A 298 10.97 -3.10 -29.90
N HIS A 299 9.98 -3.34 -30.74
CA HIS A 299 9.61 -2.44 -31.82
C HIS A 299 8.52 -1.45 -31.38
N TRP A 300 8.40 -0.34 -32.10
CA TRP A 300 7.37 0.68 -31.85
C TRP A 300 7.48 1.34 -30.46
N VAL A 301 8.70 1.54 -29.96
CA VAL A 301 8.92 2.22 -28.68
C VAL A 301 8.83 3.72 -28.88
N PHE A 302 7.82 4.36 -28.28
CA PHE A 302 7.73 5.82 -28.27
C PHE A 302 8.85 6.41 -27.41
N GLY A 303 9.77 7.16 -28.02
CA GLY A 303 10.95 7.66 -27.32
C GLY A 303 11.66 8.77 -28.07
N VAL A 304 12.56 9.48 -27.38
CA VAL A 304 13.34 10.58 -27.95
C VAL A 304 14.81 10.46 -27.53
N PRO A 305 15.79 10.68 -28.43
CA PRO A 305 17.19 10.77 -28.03
C PRO A 305 17.42 11.94 -27.06
N ARG A 306 18.08 11.68 -25.93
CA ARG A 306 18.49 12.65 -24.90
C ARG A 306 19.96 12.41 -24.56
N ILE A 307 20.67 13.48 -24.20
CA ILE A 307 22.04 13.40 -23.67
C ILE A 307 21.94 13.20 -22.15
N ALA A 308 22.52 12.12 -21.64
CA ALA A 308 22.61 11.84 -20.22
C ALA A 308 23.65 12.74 -19.53
N LYS A 309 23.66 12.74 -18.19
CA LYS A 309 24.57 13.59 -17.40
C LYS A 309 26.05 13.29 -17.63
N ASP A 310 26.36 12.06 -18.05
CA ASP A 310 27.70 11.58 -18.38
C ASP A 310 28.09 11.85 -19.85
N GLY A 311 27.26 12.58 -20.61
CA GLY A 311 27.48 12.87 -22.02
C GLY A 311 27.05 11.75 -22.98
N SER A 312 26.62 10.59 -22.48
CA SER A 312 26.16 9.48 -23.32
C SER A 312 24.81 9.78 -23.97
N ARG A 313 24.59 9.28 -25.20
CA ARG A 313 23.30 9.38 -25.89
C ARG A 313 22.39 8.23 -25.46
N VAL A 314 21.29 8.54 -24.80
CA VAL A 314 20.27 7.57 -24.36
C VAL A 314 18.94 7.88 -25.03
N ILE A 315 18.15 6.86 -25.31
CA ILE A 315 16.75 7.07 -25.74
C ILE A 315 15.91 7.16 -24.47
N GLU A 316 15.33 8.33 -24.23
CA GLU A 316 14.30 8.48 -23.23
C GLU A 316 13.01 7.87 -23.77
N GLU A 317 12.68 6.68 -23.27
CA GLU A 317 11.50 5.94 -23.68
C GLU A 317 10.30 6.22 -22.77
N LEU A 318 9.11 6.03 -23.35
CA LEU A 318 7.89 5.89 -22.57
C LEU A 318 7.97 4.62 -21.71
N TYR A 319 7.58 4.74 -20.45
CA TYR A 319 7.60 3.65 -19.48
C TYR A 319 6.72 2.49 -19.94
N SER A 320 7.32 1.29 -20.03
CA SER A 320 6.58 0.09 -20.41
C SER A 320 5.80 -0.50 -19.23
N LEU A 321 4.47 -0.50 -19.36
CA LEU A 321 3.59 -1.15 -18.38
C LEU A 321 3.80 -2.66 -18.41
N SER A 322 3.78 -3.27 -19.60
CA SER A 322 3.97 -4.72 -19.76
C SER A 322 5.36 -5.21 -19.35
N GLY A 323 6.38 -4.36 -19.41
CA GLY A 323 7.72 -4.64 -18.87
C GLY A 323 7.80 -4.74 -17.34
N THR A 324 6.80 -4.23 -16.60
CA THR A 324 6.82 -4.23 -15.13
C THR A 324 6.67 -5.66 -14.57
N ALA A 325 7.65 -6.13 -13.80
CA ALA A 325 7.62 -7.45 -13.17
C ALA A 325 6.49 -7.56 -12.13
N ILE A 326 5.76 -8.67 -12.14
CA ILE A 326 4.71 -8.94 -11.15
C ILE A 326 5.35 -9.58 -9.91
N ARG A 327 4.98 -9.09 -8.72
CA ARG A 327 5.50 -9.56 -7.44
C ARG A 327 4.38 -9.61 -6.42
N TYR A 328 3.98 -10.83 -6.06
CA TYR A 328 2.93 -11.01 -5.08
C TYR A 328 3.44 -10.70 -3.67
N PRO A 329 2.69 -9.91 -2.88
CA PRO A 329 3.08 -9.59 -1.52
C PRO A 329 2.95 -10.83 -0.63
N THR A 330 3.83 -10.90 0.36
CA THR A 330 3.77 -11.86 1.46
C THR A 330 3.03 -11.21 2.62
N LYS A 331 2.21 -11.98 3.33
CA LYS A 331 1.52 -11.52 4.53
C LYS A 331 2.56 -11.05 5.57
N ILE A 332 2.37 -9.83 6.09
CA ILE A 332 3.12 -9.32 7.24
C ILE A 332 2.66 -10.02 8.52
N GLN A 333 3.53 -10.10 9.53
CA GLN A 333 3.13 -10.63 10.83
C GLN A 333 2.06 -9.72 11.45
N GLY A 334 0.95 -10.31 11.89
CA GLY A 334 -0.22 -9.56 12.36
C GLY A 334 0.10 -8.69 13.59
N GLU A 335 0.83 -9.28 14.55
CA GLU A 335 1.27 -8.65 15.80
C GLU A 335 2.47 -7.70 15.64
N PHE A 336 2.95 -7.49 14.40
CA PHE A 336 4.08 -6.61 14.17
C PHE A 336 3.78 -5.20 14.68
N ASN A 337 4.60 -4.74 15.63
CA ASN A 337 4.53 -3.42 16.22
C ASN A 337 5.86 -2.67 16.04
N PRO A 338 5.91 -1.59 15.22
CA PRO A 338 7.13 -0.81 15.00
C PRO A 338 7.66 -0.05 16.22
N PHE A 339 6.91 -0.01 17.32
CA PHE A 339 7.30 0.65 18.57
C PHE A 339 7.82 -0.32 19.64
N ASP A 340 7.75 -1.63 19.38
CA ASP A 340 8.22 -2.67 20.29
C ASP A 340 9.62 -3.16 19.85
N PRO A 341 10.65 -3.09 20.73
CA PRO A 341 12.01 -3.47 20.37
C PRO A 341 12.15 -4.92 19.91
N ALA A 342 11.28 -5.83 20.38
CA ALA A 342 11.29 -7.22 19.97
C ALA A 342 11.07 -7.38 18.45
N TRP A 343 10.47 -6.38 17.81
CA TRP A 343 10.13 -6.38 16.39
C TRP A 343 11.13 -5.62 15.50
N GLU A 344 12.16 -4.96 16.04
CA GLU A 344 13.07 -4.14 15.24
C GLU A 344 13.78 -4.96 14.15
N GLN A 345 14.29 -6.16 14.50
CA GLN A 345 14.92 -7.06 13.53
C GLN A 345 13.98 -7.41 12.37
N TYR A 346 12.73 -7.75 12.66
CA TYR A 346 11.72 -8.04 11.64
C TYR A 346 11.39 -6.80 10.81
N GLY A 347 11.26 -5.63 11.46
CA GLY A 347 11.03 -4.36 10.80
C GLY A 347 12.15 -3.98 9.82
N GLU A 348 13.40 -4.22 10.18
CA GLU A 348 14.57 -4.02 9.31
C GLU A 348 14.52 -4.92 8.07
N GLN A 349 14.24 -6.21 8.27
CA GLN A 349 14.11 -7.19 7.18
C GLN A 349 12.94 -6.86 6.25
N LEU A 350 11.80 -6.45 6.81
CA LEU A 350 10.63 -6.04 6.04
C LEU A 350 10.94 -4.83 5.15
N ARG A 351 11.65 -3.83 5.69
CA ARG A 351 12.09 -2.64 4.93
C ARG A 351 13.04 -3.03 3.81
N GLN A 352 14.07 -3.83 4.10
CA GLN A 352 15.01 -4.31 3.09
C GLN A 352 14.31 -5.07 1.95
N THR A 353 13.43 -6.01 2.30
CA THR A 353 12.69 -6.82 1.32
C THR A 353 11.84 -5.94 0.39
N ARG A 354 11.12 -4.96 0.95
CA ARG A 354 10.30 -4.02 0.15
C ARG A 354 11.14 -3.12 -0.76
N MET A 355 12.37 -2.83 -0.34
CA MET A 355 13.28 -1.94 -1.03
C MET A 355 14.23 -2.67 -1.99
N GLN A 356 14.36 -4.00 -1.91
CA GLN A 356 15.38 -4.80 -2.60
C GLN A 356 15.50 -4.50 -4.10
N TYR A 357 14.40 -4.18 -4.76
CA TYR A 357 14.35 -3.92 -6.20
C TYR A 357 14.23 -2.43 -6.58
N SER A 358 14.30 -1.55 -5.59
CA SER A 358 14.29 -0.10 -5.81
C SER A 358 15.69 0.36 -6.20
N LYS A 359 15.80 1.13 -7.29
CA LYS A 359 17.06 1.81 -7.64
C LYS A 359 17.58 2.70 -6.50
N ARG A 360 16.69 3.24 -5.66
CA ARG A 360 17.07 4.02 -4.47
C ARG A 360 17.78 3.15 -3.44
N HIS A 361 17.26 1.94 -3.18
CA HIS A 361 17.87 1.01 -2.24
C HIS A 361 19.23 0.55 -2.73
N LEU A 362 19.36 0.22 -4.00
CA LEU A 362 20.65 -0.17 -4.58
C LEU A 362 21.69 0.94 -4.37
N LYS A 363 21.33 2.21 -4.61
CA LYS A 363 22.22 3.35 -4.33
C LYS A 363 22.58 3.45 -2.85
N GLN A 364 21.60 3.35 -1.97
CA GLN A 364 21.81 3.42 -0.51
C GLN A 364 22.70 2.27 -0.02
N TRP A 365 22.46 1.06 -0.52
CA TRP A 365 23.23 -0.13 -0.21
C TRP A 365 24.67 0.01 -0.70
N VAL A 366 24.89 0.46 -1.94
CA VAL A 366 26.23 0.71 -2.49
C VAL A 366 26.99 1.74 -1.65
N ILE A 367 26.33 2.83 -1.25
CA ILE A 367 26.96 3.83 -0.37
C ILE A 367 27.40 3.21 0.95
N LEU A 368 26.54 2.40 1.58
CA LEU A 368 26.88 1.73 2.84
C LEU A 368 27.99 0.68 2.65
N TYR A 369 27.92 -0.12 1.60
CA TYR A 369 28.91 -1.12 1.25
C TYR A 369 30.29 -0.48 1.06
N MET A 370 30.38 0.59 0.27
CA MET A 370 31.63 1.31 0.02
C MET A 370 32.14 2.01 1.29
N SER A 371 31.24 2.54 2.14
CA SER A 371 31.66 3.16 3.41
C SER A 371 32.20 2.19 4.46
N GLN A 372 32.08 0.88 4.21
CA GLN A 372 32.51 -0.18 5.12
C GLN A 372 33.51 -1.13 4.43
N ASP A 373 34.11 -0.72 3.31
CA ASP A 373 35.02 -1.54 2.49
C ASP A 373 34.47 -2.93 2.11
N GLY A 374 33.15 -3.03 1.97
CA GLY A 374 32.47 -4.29 1.70
C GLY A 374 32.52 -5.31 2.84
N ARG A 375 32.77 -4.87 4.07
CA ARG A 375 32.89 -5.72 5.27
C ARG A 375 31.72 -5.55 6.22
N CYS A 376 31.44 -6.59 6.98
CA CYS A 376 30.46 -6.57 8.05
C CYS A 376 30.96 -5.69 9.21
N ALA A 377 30.15 -4.74 9.66
CA ALA A 377 30.50 -3.84 10.76
C ALA A 377 30.66 -4.51 12.14
N LEU A 378 30.34 -5.82 12.28
CA LEU A 378 30.52 -6.57 13.53
C LEU A 378 31.71 -7.53 13.46
N CYS A 379 31.79 -8.40 12.45
CA CYS A 379 32.80 -9.45 12.38
C CYS A 379 33.96 -9.14 11.43
N ASP A 380 33.93 -8.01 10.72
CA ASP A 380 34.91 -7.58 9.70
C ASP A 380 35.09 -8.53 8.50
N GLY A 381 34.26 -9.58 8.43
CA GLY A 381 34.19 -10.51 7.31
C GLY A 381 33.60 -9.85 6.06
N VAL A 382 34.02 -10.32 4.89
CA VAL A 382 33.56 -9.79 3.59
C VAL A 382 32.07 -10.09 3.36
N LEU A 383 31.33 -9.09 2.89
CA LEU A 383 29.94 -9.20 2.47
C LEU A 383 29.91 -9.56 0.98
N THR A 384 29.54 -10.80 0.68
CA THR A 384 29.31 -11.29 -0.68
C THR A 384 27.83 -11.57 -0.91
N ASP A 385 27.44 -11.73 -2.18
CA ASP A 385 26.09 -12.16 -2.56
C ASP A 385 25.70 -13.51 -1.91
N GLU A 386 26.68 -14.40 -1.69
CA GLU A 386 26.49 -15.70 -1.05
C GLU A 386 26.26 -15.58 0.46
N THR A 387 27.05 -14.75 1.14
CA THR A 387 26.90 -14.53 2.59
C THR A 387 25.69 -13.66 2.95
N GLY A 388 25.23 -12.85 1.99
CA GLY A 388 24.14 -11.89 2.17
C GLY A 388 24.52 -10.72 3.07
N SER A 389 23.67 -9.69 3.06
CA SER A 389 23.83 -8.52 3.94
C SER A 389 22.49 -8.04 4.46
N HIS A 390 22.44 -7.77 5.76
CA HIS A 390 21.35 -7.10 6.43
C HIS A 390 21.78 -5.67 6.78
N ASN A 391 20.87 -4.74 6.54
CA ASN A 391 21.01 -3.35 6.90
C ASN A 391 20.41 -3.08 8.30
N HIS A 392 21.26 -2.62 9.21
CA HIS A 392 21.00 -2.43 10.64
C HIS A 392 21.09 -0.95 11.04
N HIS A 393 20.25 -0.51 11.97
CA HIS A 393 20.30 0.82 12.58
C HIS A 393 21.15 0.83 13.84
N LEU A 394 22.10 1.77 13.93
CA LEU A 394 22.96 1.94 15.11
C LEU A 394 22.16 2.37 16.33
N VAL A 395 21.30 3.38 16.16
CA VAL A 395 20.27 3.77 17.12
C VAL A 395 18.94 3.28 16.58
N TYR A 396 18.24 2.47 17.37
CA TYR A 396 16.94 1.94 16.96
C TYR A 396 15.95 3.07 16.73
N ARG A 397 15.04 2.88 15.78
CA ARG A 397 14.11 3.96 15.39
C ARG A 397 13.19 4.35 16.53
N MET A 398 12.79 3.38 17.35
CA MET A 398 12.00 3.61 18.55
C MET A 398 12.73 4.47 19.61
N HIS A 399 14.06 4.47 19.62
CA HIS A 399 14.89 5.30 20.51
C HIS A 399 15.24 6.66 19.87
N GLY A 400 14.52 7.06 18.82
CA GLY A 400 14.77 8.32 18.10
C GLY A 400 15.79 8.20 16.96
N GLY A 401 16.25 7.00 16.64
CA GLY A 401 17.14 6.75 15.52
C GLY A 401 16.54 7.14 14.16
N THR A 402 17.33 7.81 13.32
CA THR A 402 16.89 8.22 11.98
C THR A 402 17.03 7.08 10.96
N ASP A 403 16.25 7.07 9.88
CA ASP A 403 16.44 6.16 8.73
C ASP A 403 17.50 6.68 7.73
N SER A 404 18.40 7.55 8.21
CA SER A 404 19.46 8.13 7.40
C SER A 404 20.61 7.13 7.22
N LEU A 405 21.42 7.33 6.19
CA LEU A 405 22.61 6.50 5.97
C LEU A 405 23.66 6.69 7.09
N SER A 406 23.64 7.80 7.83
CA SER A 406 24.55 8.00 8.96
C SER A 406 24.22 7.09 10.14
N ASN A 407 22.95 6.69 10.30
CA ASN A 407 22.51 5.80 11.37
C ASN A 407 22.44 4.32 10.94
N ARG A 408 22.99 3.95 9.78
CA ARG A 408 22.84 2.60 9.21
C ARG A 408 24.18 1.96 8.87
N VAL A 409 24.26 0.64 9.01
CA VAL A 409 25.42 -0.22 8.71
C VAL A 409 24.99 -1.54 8.08
N LEU A 410 25.91 -2.26 7.43
CA LEU A 410 25.66 -3.59 6.88
C LEU A 410 26.31 -4.66 7.75
N LEU A 411 25.55 -5.73 8.01
CA LEU A 411 25.96 -6.88 8.81
C LEU A 411 25.65 -8.18 8.07
N HIS A 412 26.40 -9.26 8.35
CA HIS A 412 25.95 -10.59 7.93
C HIS A 412 24.63 -10.96 8.61
N PRO A 413 23.78 -11.79 8.00
CA PRO A 413 22.52 -12.23 8.60
C PRO A 413 22.68 -12.91 9.98
N HIS A 414 23.78 -13.62 10.22
CA HIS A 414 24.07 -14.19 11.54
C HIS A 414 24.50 -13.13 12.55
N CYS A 415 25.43 -12.24 12.19
CA CYS A 415 25.86 -11.12 13.03
C CYS A 415 24.71 -10.20 13.40
N HIS A 416 23.81 -9.91 12.46
CA HIS A 416 22.60 -9.13 12.69
C HIS A 416 21.69 -9.77 13.76
N ARG A 417 21.49 -11.10 13.69
CA ARG A 417 20.75 -11.83 14.72
C ARG A 417 21.45 -11.79 16.08
N GLN A 418 22.78 -11.92 16.12
CA GLN A 418 23.54 -11.83 17.37
C GLN A 418 23.44 -10.45 18.01
N VAL A 419 23.46 -9.38 17.22
CA VAL A 419 23.28 -8.00 17.71
C VAL A 419 21.93 -7.85 18.42
N HIS A 420 20.85 -8.30 17.78
CA HIS A 420 19.51 -8.23 18.37
C HIS A 420 19.33 -9.19 19.57
N ALA A 421 19.89 -10.40 19.51
CA ALA A 421 19.73 -11.41 20.57
C ALA A 421 20.60 -11.14 21.81
N CYS A 422 21.79 -10.58 21.62
CA CYS A 422 22.79 -10.40 22.69
C CYS A 422 22.99 -8.92 23.07
N GLY A 423 22.30 -7.97 22.41
CA GLY A 423 22.43 -6.54 22.69
C GLY A 423 23.81 -5.96 22.38
N LEU A 424 24.50 -6.49 21.36
CA LEU A 424 25.85 -6.06 21.00
C LEU A 424 25.82 -4.63 20.44
N THR A 425 26.76 -3.79 20.87
CA THR A 425 26.91 -2.45 20.31
C THR A 425 27.68 -2.52 18.99
N VAL A 426 27.06 -2.06 17.91
CA VAL A 426 27.72 -1.90 16.61
C VAL A 426 28.06 -0.43 16.42
N THR A 427 29.25 -0.16 15.89
CA THR A 427 29.66 1.21 15.53
C THR A 427 29.96 1.28 14.05
N LYS A 428 29.94 2.50 13.50
CA LYS A 428 30.38 2.70 12.12
C LYS A 428 31.88 2.51 12.04
N PRO A 429 32.39 1.80 11.01
CA PRO A 429 33.82 1.78 10.74
C PRO A 429 34.32 3.23 10.58
N ALA A 430 35.46 3.55 11.19
CA ALA A 430 36.15 4.80 10.89
C ALA A 430 36.50 4.79 9.40
N LEU A 431 36.15 5.87 8.68
CA LEU A 431 36.61 6.07 7.31
C LEU A 431 38.14 6.00 7.32
N ARG A 432 38.70 5.00 6.66
CA ARG A 432 40.16 4.86 6.50
C ARG A 432 40.67 5.73 5.36
#